data_AF-A0A072PCD2-F1
#
_entry.id   AF-A0A072PCD2-F1
#
_cell.length_a   1.000
_cell.length_b   1.000
_cell.length_c   1.000
_cell.angle_alpha   90.00
_cell.angle_beta   90.00
_cell.angle_gamma   90.00
#
_symmetry.space_group_name_H-M   'P 1'
#
loop_
_entity.id
_entity.type
_entity.pdbx_description
1 polymer ?
#
loop_
_entity_poly.entity_id
_entity_poly.type
_entity_poly.pdbx_seq_one_letter_code
_entity_poly.pdbx_strand_id
1 'polypeptide(L)'
;MQKDLGFVGRDYAWTASIAALDMLGILVSGLIVTWGALFLCLAAAKNFATIFAIKFILGLPEAGIGPAWVILTNMFWTRDEQPLWMCFWMGSDGLAQLIGAGISTGLDRVEKATIRP
;
A
#
# COMPACT_ATOMS: atom_id res chain seq x y z
N MET A 1 -0.88 -33.30 16.23
CA MET A 1 -0.16 -32.62 15.12
C MET A 1 1.29 -32.29 15.42
N GLN A 2 1.71 -32.05 16.67
CA GLN A 2 3.10 -31.70 17.00
C GLN A 2 4.08 -32.90 17.05
N LYS A 3 3.58 -34.14 17.05
CA LYS A 3 4.38 -35.37 17.22
C LYS A 3 4.58 -36.20 15.95
N ASP A 4 3.90 -35.90 14.84
CA ASP A 4 3.89 -36.77 13.66
C ASP A 4 4.83 -36.33 12.53
N LEU A 5 5.40 -35.11 12.58
CA LEU A 5 6.12 -34.52 11.45
C LEU A 5 7.60 -34.17 11.71
N GLY A 6 8.12 -34.28 12.94
CA GLY A 6 9.56 -34.16 13.23
C GLY A 6 10.22 -32.82 12.89
N PHE A 7 9.46 -31.81 12.46
CA PHE A 7 10.00 -30.54 12.01
C PHE A 7 10.43 -29.65 13.18
N VAL A 8 11.50 -28.89 13.02
CA VAL A 8 12.13 -28.10 14.08
C VAL A 8 11.82 -26.62 13.84
N GLY A 9 11.39 -25.91 14.89
CA GLY A 9 11.32 -24.43 15.04
C GLY A 9 11.02 -23.57 13.80
N ARG A 10 11.95 -23.48 12.84
CA ARG A 10 11.85 -22.70 11.60
C ARG A 10 10.86 -23.25 10.59
N ASP A 11 10.69 -24.56 10.48
CA ASP A 11 9.87 -25.17 9.41
C ASP A 11 8.37 -24.88 9.58
N TYR A 12 7.94 -24.61 10.82
CA TYR A 12 6.58 -24.15 11.14
C TYR A 12 6.31 -22.71 10.69
N ALA A 13 7.32 -21.84 10.76
CA ALA A 13 7.21 -20.47 10.30
C ALA A 13 7.04 -20.43 8.77
N TRP A 14 7.80 -21.24 8.03
CA TRP A 14 7.70 -21.30 6.58
C TRP A 14 6.39 -21.92 6.08
N THR A 15 5.92 -23.00 6.72
CA THR A 15 4.64 -23.64 6.34
C THR A 15 3.41 -22.81 6.73
N ALA A 16 3.43 -22.15 7.90
CA ALA A 16 2.40 -21.20 8.29
C ALA A 16 2.40 -19.96 7.37
N SER A 17 3.58 -19.48 6.95
CA SER A 17 3.69 -18.36 6.03
C SER A 17 3.13 -18.68 4.65
N ILE A 18 3.40 -19.87 4.09
CA ILE A 18 2.87 -20.28 2.78
C ILE A 18 1.34 -20.41 2.82
N ALA A 19 0.76 -20.99 3.88
CA ALA A 19 -0.68 -21.17 4.00
C ALA A 19 -1.43 -19.84 4.22
N ALA A 20 -0.85 -18.92 5.01
CA ALA A 20 -1.46 -17.61 5.22
C ALA A 20 -1.23 -16.65 4.03
N LEU A 21 -0.20 -16.86 3.21
CA LEU A 21 0.01 -16.11 1.97
C LEU A 21 -1.08 -16.35 0.93
N ASP A 22 -1.66 -17.55 0.89
CA ASP A 22 -2.73 -17.87 -0.06
C ASP A 22 -4.00 -17.01 0.22
N MET A 23 -4.44 -16.99 1.49
CA MET A 23 -5.58 -16.19 1.90
C MET A 23 -5.29 -14.68 1.90
N LEU A 24 -4.13 -14.27 2.41
CA LEU A 24 -3.76 -12.86 2.51
C LEU A 24 -3.43 -12.27 1.13
N GLY A 25 -2.87 -13.07 0.22
CA GLY A 25 -2.48 -12.64 -1.13
C GLY A 25 -3.68 -12.26 -1.99
N ILE A 26 -4.78 -13.00 -1.91
CA ILE A 26 -6.02 -12.66 -2.63
C ILE A 26 -6.63 -11.36 -2.08
N LEU A 27 -6.60 -11.17 -0.76
CA LEU A 27 -7.11 -9.95 -0.12
C LEU A 27 -6.26 -8.72 -0.47
N VAL A 28 -4.94 -8.82 -0.34
CA VAL A 28 -4.00 -7.74 -0.64
C VAL A 28 -4.05 -7.36 -2.12
N SER A 29 -4.08 -8.34 -3.02
CA SER A 29 -4.21 -8.08 -4.46
C SER A 29 -5.53 -7.41 -4.81
N GLY A 30 -6.65 -7.86 -4.24
CA GLY A 30 -7.96 -7.22 -4.43
C GLY A 30 -7.99 -5.77 -3.93
N LEU A 31 -7.36 -5.50 -2.79
CA LEU A 31 -7.23 -4.15 -2.24
C LEU A 31 -6.39 -3.25 -3.17
N ILE A 32 -5.23 -3.72 -3.66
CA ILE A 32 -4.35 -2.94 -4.54
C ILE A 32 -5.00 -2.67 -5.91
N VAL A 33 -5.69 -3.66 -6.49
CA VAL A 33 -6.40 -3.50 -7.77
C VAL A 33 -7.53 -2.48 -7.64
N THR A 34 -8.33 -2.60 -6.57
CA THR A 34 -9.42 -1.65 -6.30
C THR A 34 -8.88 -0.24 -6.05
N TRP A 35 -7.78 -0.12 -5.29
CA TRP A 35 -7.11 1.14 -5.03
C TRP A 35 -6.62 1.79 -6.33
N GLY A 36 -5.89 1.05 -7.18
CA GLY A 36 -5.41 1.54 -8.48
C GLY A 36 -6.55 1.97 -9.42
N ALA A 37 -7.63 1.19 -9.48
CA ALA A 37 -8.81 1.53 -10.29
C ALA A 37 -9.46 2.85 -9.84
N LEU A 38 -9.52 3.11 -8.52
CA LEU A 38 -10.06 4.35 -7.97
C LEU A 38 -9.16 5.56 -8.27
N PHE A 39 -7.83 5.40 -8.28
CA PHE A 39 -6.91 6.47 -8.68
C PHE A 39 -7.07 6.88 -10.14
N LEU A 40 -7.24 5.92 -11.05
CA LEU A 40 -7.52 6.20 -12.45
C LEU A 40 -8.85 6.95 -12.62
N CYS A 41 -9.87 6.54 -11.86
CA CYS A 41 -11.16 7.21 -11.84
C CYS A 41 -11.06 8.65 -11.29
N LEU A 42 -10.27 8.86 -10.24
CA LEU A 42 -10.02 10.17 -9.65
C LEU A 42 -9.31 11.12 -10.62
N ALA A 43 -8.34 10.62 -11.39
CA ALA A 43 -7.63 11.40 -12.40
C ALA A 43 -8.54 11.86 -13.56
N ALA A 44 -9.57 11.07 -13.90
CA ALA A 44 -10.55 11.40 -14.93
C ALA A 44 -11.69 12.31 -14.42
N ALA A 45 -11.89 12.39 -13.11
CA ALA A 45 -12.99 13.14 -12.52
C ALA A 45 -12.74 14.66 -12.59
N LYS A 46 -13.62 15.38 -13.29
CA LYS A 46 -13.59 16.86 -13.37
C LYS A 46 -14.66 17.55 -12.52
N ASN A 47 -15.54 16.78 -11.89
CA ASN A 47 -16.67 17.29 -11.11
C ASN A 47 -16.44 17.08 -9.60
N PHE A 48 -16.75 18.10 -8.81
CA PHE A 48 -16.57 18.09 -7.34
C PHE A 48 -17.34 16.95 -6.66
N ALA A 49 -18.59 16.71 -7.09
CA ALA A 49 -19.41 15.62 -6.56
C ALA A 49 -18.81 14.23 -6.83
N THR A 50 -18.26 14.01 -8.02
CA THR A 50 -17.65 12.73 -8.41
C THR A 50 -16.33 12.50 -7.66
N ILE A 51 -15.53 13.54 -7.48
CA ILE A 51 -14.30 13.48 -6.68
C ILE A 51 -14.63 13.08 -5.23
N PHE A 52 -15.65 13.69 -4.62
CA PHE A 52 -16.04 13.39 -3.24
C PHE A 52 -16.55 11.95 -3.09
N ALA A 53 -17.36 11.48 -4.03
CA ALA A 53 -17.85 10.11 -4.06
C ALA A 53 -16.70 9.07 -4.18
N ILE A 54 -15.73 9.33 -5.06
CA ILE A 54 -14.56 8.44 -5.23
C ILE A 54 -13.73 8.40 -3.94
N LYS A 55 -13.52 9.54 -3.27
CA LYS A 55 -12.81 9.59 -1.98
C LYS A 55 -13.52 8.82 -0.88
N PHE A 56 -14.85 8.85 -0.84
CA PHE A 56 -15.62 8.05 0.13
C PHE A 56 -15.42 6.55 -0.10
N ILE A 57 -15.46 6.11 -1.36
CA ILE A 57 -15.25 4.70 -1.72
C ILE A 57 -13.78 4.28 -1.49
N LEU A 58 -12.82 5.19 -1.66
CA LEU A 58 -11.39 4.96 -1.41
C LEU A 58 -11.07 4.65 0.06
N GLY A 59 -11.85 5.18 1.00
CA GLY A 59 -11.62 4.94 2.42
C GLY A 59 -11.74 3.47 2.84
N LEU A 60 -12.55 2.67 2.12
CA LEU A 60 -12.76 1.25 2.41
C LEU A 60 -11.49 0.39 2.15
N PRO A 61 -10.82 0.48 0.98
CA PRO A 61 -9.54 -0.19 0.75
C PRO A 61 -8.37 0.43 1.53
N GLU A 62 -8.37 1.74 1.82
CA GLU A 62 -7.31 2.36 2.64
C GLU A 62 -7.27 1.79 4.07
N ALA A 63 -8.44 1.52 4.68
CA ALA A 63 -8.50 0.91 6.01
C ALA A 63 -7.92 -0.52 6.04
N GLY A 64 -7.94 -1.23 4.90
CA GLY A 64 -7.42 -2.60 4.79
C GLY A 64 -5.92 -2.69 4.51
N ILE A 65 -5.33 -1.70 3.84
CA ILE A 65 -3.93 -1.75 3.42
C ILE A 65 -2.96 -1.75 4.61
N GLY A 66 -3.28 -0.96 5.65
CA GLY A 66 -2.50 -0.83 6.88
C GLY A 66 -2.31 -2.16 7.63
N PRO A 67 -3.40 -2.83 8.09
CA PRO A 67 -3.28 -4.12 8.78
C PRO A 67 -2.70 -5.21 7.86
N ALA A 68 -3.00 -5.18 6.55
CA ALA A 68 -2.45 -6.18 5.63
C ALA A 68 -0.91 -6.06 5.50
N TRP A 69 -0.38 -4.85 5.48
CA TRP A 69 1.07 -4.61 5.47
C TRP A 69 1.75 -5.09 6.77
N VAL A 70 1.13 -4.84 7.92
CA VAL A 70 1.64 -5.31 9.22
C VAL A 70 1.65 -6.84 9.29
N ILE A 71 0.63 -7.50 8.77
CA ILE A 71 0.58 -8.96 8.74
C ILE A 71 1.66 -9.52 7.80
N LEU A 72 1.82 -8.94 6.60
CA LEU A 72 2.86 -9.34 5.65
C LEU A 72 4.26 -9.22 6.25
N THR A 73 4.57 -8.10 6.89
CA THR A 73 5.88 -7.87 7.53
C THR A 73 6.10 -8.78 8.74
N ASN A 74 5.05 -9.11 9.50
CA ASN A 74 5.15 -10.08 10.61
C ASN A 74 5.43 -11.52 10.14
N MET A 75 4.99 -11.90 8.93
CA MET A 75 5.16 -13.26 8.40
C MET A 75 6.54 -13.51 7.80
N PHE A 76 7.19 -12.47 7.28
CA PHE A 76 8.51 -12.58 6.65
C PHE A 76 9.68 -12.18 7.57
N TRP A 77 9.43 -11.39 8.63
CA TRP A 77 10.50 -10.83 9.45
C TRP A 77 10.38 -11.10 10.95
N THR A 78 11.53 -11.36 11.57
CA THR A 78 11.70 -11.57 13.01
C THR A 78 11.32 -10.31 13.80
N ARG A 79 10.88 -10.47 15.05
CA ARG A 79 10.39 -9.37 15.90
C ARG A 79 11.38 -8.19 16.04
N ASP A 80 12.68 -8.46 16.02
CA ASP A 80 13.72 -7.42 16.08
C ASP A 80 13.85 -6.59 14.80
N GLU A 81 13.42 -7.12 13.65
CA GLU A 81 13.63 -6.49 12.33
C GLU A 81 12.39 -5.73 11.84
N GLN A 82 11.21 -6.03 12.40
CA GLN A 82 9.95 -5.32 12.10
C GLN A 82 10.01 -3.78 12.24
N PRO A 83 10.67 -3.20 13.27
CA PRO A 83 10.72 -1.75 13.43
C PRO A 83 11.42 -1.04 12.27
N LEU A 84 12.49 -1.66 11.75
CA LEU A 84 13.28 -1.12 10.63
C LEU A 84 12.43 -1.02 9.36
N TRP A 85 11.60 -2.03 9.09
CA TRP A 85 10.69 -2.04 7.95
C TRP A 85 9.54 -1.04 8.08
N MET A 86 9.01 -0.87 9.29
CA MET A 86 8.02 0.16 9.58
C MET A 86 8.59 1.57 9.31
N CYS A 87 9.83 1.82 9.76
CA CYS A 87 10.54 3.06 9.50
C CYS A 87 10.80 3.29 8.01
N PHE A 88 11.18 2.26 7.26
CA PHE A 88 11.37 2.35 5.82
C PHE A 88 10.05 2.66 5.09
N TRP A 89 8.97 2.00 5.48
CA TRP A 89 7.64 2.23 4.90
C TRP A 89 7.15 3.66 5.15
N MET A 90 7.17 4.13 6.40
CA MET A 90 6.77 5.52 6.72
C MET A 90 7.73 6.56 6.12
N GLY A 91 9.03 6.25 6.04
CA GLY A 91 10.02 7.13 5.40
C GLY A 91 9.82 7.25 3.89
N SER A 92 9.42 6.17 3.23
CA SER A 92 9.16 6.16 1.79
C SER A 92 7.95 7.03 1.39
N ASP A 93 6.92 7.10 2.24
CA ASP A 93 5.74 7.94 2.01
C ASP A 93 6.09 9.44 1.98
N GLY A 94 6.90 9.90 2.94
CA GLY A 94 7.38 11.29 2.96
C GLY A 94 8.25 11.65 1.75
N LEU A 95 9.07 10.70 1.28
CA LEU A 95 9.92 10.87 0.09
C LEU A 95 9.07 10.98 -1.18
N ALA A 96 8.03 10.15 -1.31
CA ALA A 96 7.08 10.21 -2.42
C ALA A 96 6.31 11.54 -2.44
N GLN A 97 5.87 12.05 -1.29
CA GLN A 97 5.19 13.35 -1.18
C GLN A 97 6.11 14.51 -1.60
N LEU A 98 7.39 14.48 -1.21
CA LEU A 98 8.36 15.51 -1.60
C LEU A 98 8.57 15.54 -3.12
N ILE A 99 8.74 14.36 -3.74
CA ILE A 99 8.90 14.24 -5.20
C ILE A 99 7.62 14.70 -5.91
N GLY A 100 6.45 14.27 -5.43
CA GLY A 100 5.15 14.66 -5.99
C GLY A 100 4.91 16.17 -5.93
N ALA A 101 5.22 16.81 -4.81
CA ALA A 101 5.15 18.27 -4.67
C ALA A 101 6.14 18.99 -5.60
N GLY A 102 7.34 18.44 -5.77
CA GLY A 102 8.33 18.96 -6.73
C GLY A 102 7.81 18.95 -8.17
N ILE A 103 7.23 17.83 -8.62
CA ILE A 103 6.67 17.68 -9.96
C ILE A 103 5.49 18.63 -10.17
N SER A 104 4.57 18.72 -9.19
CA SER A 104 3.41 19.62 -9.26
C SER A 104 3.82 21.09 -9.39
N THR A 105 4.82 21.52 -8.61
CA THR A 105 5.34 22.90 -8.68
C THR A 105 6.05 23.19 -9.99
N GLY A 106 6.72 22.18 -10.57
CA GLY A 106 7.34 22.27 -11.89
C GLY A 106 6.30 22.50 -13.00
N LEU A 107 5.21 21.73 -12.98
CA LEU A 107 4.15 21.82 -13.98
C LEU A 107 3.41 23.17 -13.93
N ASP A 108 3.09 23.66 -12.72
CA ASP A 108 2.45 24.97 -12.52
C ASP A 108 3.30 26.14 -13.07
N ARG A 109 4.63 26.06 -12.93
CA ARG A 109 5.55 27.06 -13.47
C ARG A 109 5.62 27.06 -14.99
N VAL A 110 5.56 25.88 -15.61
CA VAL A 110 5.52 25.73 -17.08
C VAL A 110 4.22 26.31 -17.63
N GLU A 111 3.09 26.00 -17.00
CA GLU A 111 1.78 26.53 -17.43
C GLU A 111 1.73 28.07 -17.32
N LYS A 112 2.25 28.65 -16.24
CA LYS A 112 2.37 30.12 -16.10
C LYS A 112 3.32 30.76 -17.12
N ALA A 113 4.34 30.05 -17.59
CA ALA A 113 5.23 30.54 -18.65
C ALA A 113 4.54 30.50 -20.02
N THR A 114 3.67 29.52 -20.27
CA THR A 114 2.90 29.38 -21.51
C THR A 114 1.71 30.34 -21.60
N ILE A 115 1.11 30.75 -20.47
CA ILE A 115 -0.09 31.62 -20.43
C ILE A 115 0.27 33.13 -20.32
N ARG A 116 1.55 33.52 -20.38
CA ARG A 116 1.91 34.93 -20.58
C ARG A 116 1.62 35.35 -22.04
N PRO A 117 0.86 36.43 -22.31
CA PRO A 117 0.75 36.99 -23.65
C PRO A 117 2.09 37.55 -24.15
#